data_AF-A0A699YIR7-F1
#
_entry.id   AF-A0A699YIR7-F1
#
_cell.length_a   1.000
_cell.length_b   1.000
_cell.length_c   1.000
_cell.angle_alpha   90.00
_cell.angle_beta   90.00
_cell.angle_gamma   90.00
#
_symmetry.space_group_name_H-M   'P 1'
#
loop_
_entity.id
_entity.type
_entity.pdbx_description
1 polymer ?
#
loop_
_entity_poly.entity_id
_entity_poly.type
_entity_poly.pdbx_seq_one_letter_code
_entity_poly.pdbx_strand_id
1 'polypeptide(L)'
;MATPRVVEFLEGLQTEYPDAQSDVSELASLYQRKLWHQITVKIDELIRSEGPLNSGDVPLRLFNSFMLDFAQKINLMKFAQFAVHATKSMSSPTDMAPFLQAAIQRLDDMKLTKAKEPMLFLRMHVAQHLIELGQLAEAKALVEAGQEELQGVASADPAVSAAVFYVSSLYHKATADFAAFYKASLMYLSFVTSDSLPQDFKQKLAVDISLAALLGDSIYSFGQLLQHPICSALDASPFSWLHALLRTFNDGDIAQYDQ
;
A
#
# COMPACT_ATOMS: atom_id res chain seq x y z
N MET A 1 10.40 25.89 20.95
CA MET A 1 10.62 24.99 22.09
C MET A 1 10.10 23.65 21.67
N ALA A 2 10.94 22.61 21.73
CA ALA A 2 10.52 21.24 21.54
C ALA A 2 9.43 20.93 22.58
N THR A 3 8.33 20.29 22.19
CA THR A 3 7.28 19.93 23.13
C THR A 3 7.88 18.92 24.13
N PRO A 4 7.84 19.16 25.46
CA PRO A 4 8.59 18.36 26.44
C PRO A 4 8.28 16.85 26.35
N ARG A 5 7.03 16.50 26.02
CA ARG A 5 6.58 15.12 25.75
C ARG A 5 7.39 14.38 24.69
N VAL A 6 7.82 15.08 23.64
CA VAL A 6 8.50 14.46 22.50
C VAL A 6 9.94 14.10 22.86
N VAL A 7 10.61 14.97 23.62
CA VAL A 7 11.98 14.75 24.08
C VAL A 7 12.02 13.62 25.11
N GLU A 8 11.11 13.63 26.08
CA GLU A 8 10.96 12.55 27.08
C GLU A 8 10.66 11.19 26.41
N PHE A 9 9.84 11.18 25.36
CA PHE A 9 9.55 9.96 24.61
C PHE A 9 10.78 9.41 23.88
N LEU A 10 11.57 10.28 23.25
CA LEU A 10 12.81 9.88 22.57
C LEU A 10 13.89 9.40 23.56
N GLU A 11 13.98 10.01 24.74
CA GLU A 11 14.87 9.54 25.83
C GLU A 11 14.44 8.16 26.37
N GLY A 12 13.14 7.91 26.48
CA GLY A 12 12.59 6.58 26.80
C GLY A 12 12.97 5.54 25.75
N LEU A 13 12.81 5.85 24.46
CA LEU A 13 13.19 4.96 23.36
C LEU A 13 14.71 4.69 23.31
N GLN A 14 15.55 5.67 23.64
CA GLN A 14 17.00 5.47 23.75
C GLN A 14 17.37 4.48 24.85
N THR A 15 16.59 4.46 25.94
CA THR A 15 16.81 3.57 27.07
C THR A 15 16.32 2.15 26.77
N GLU A 16 15.20 2.02 26.05
CA GLU A 16 14.64 0.72 25.64
C GLU A 16 15.44 0.05 24.51
N TYR A 17 16.06 0.83 23.61
CA TYR A 17 16.80 0.32 22.44
C TYR A 17 18.21 0.93 22.33
N PRO A 18 19.20 0.38 23.07
CA PRO A 18 20.58 0.86 23.05
C PRO A 18 21.21 0.81 21.65
N ASP A 19 20.85 -0.20 20.86
CA ASP A 19 21.37 -0.40 19.49
C ASP A 19 20.90 0.68 18.50
N ALA A 20 19.79 1.37 18.82
CA ALA A 20 19.21 2.43 17.98
C ALA A 20 19.47 3.84 18.53
N GLN A 21 20.29 3.96 19.57
CA GLN A 21 20.52 5.21 20.29
C GLN A 21 21.06 6.32 19.38
N SER A 22 21.93 5.96 18.42
CA SER A 22 22.46 6.90 17.42
C SER A 22 21.33 7.51 16.59
N ASP A 23 20.43 6.68 16.05
CA ASP A 23 19.33 7.13 15.20
C ASP A 23 18.31 7.98 15.98
N VAL A 24 17.99 7.60 17.21
CA VAL A 24 17.06 8.35 18.06
C VAL A 24 17.67 9.70 18.49
N SER A 25 18.99 9.75 18.73
CA SER A 25 19.70 11.00 19.03
C SER A 25 19.72 11.95 17.82
N GLU A 26 19.90 11.40 16.62
CA GLU A 26 19.81 12.17 15.38
C GLU A 26 18.41 12.73 15.20
N LEU A 27 17.35 11.93 15.36
CA LEU A 27 15.96 12.40 15.32
C LEU A 27 15.68 13.51 16.32
N ALA A 28 16.16 13.39 17.56
CA ALA A 28 16.04 14.42 18.59
C ALA A 28 16.74 15.73 18.16
N SER A 29 17.96 15.63 17.62
CA SER A 29 18.72 16.79 17.13
C SER A 29 18.02 17.48 15.97
N LEU A 30 17.48 16.71 15.02
CA LEU A 30 16.75 17.22 13.85
C LEU A 30 15.45 17.90 14.28
N TYR A 31 14.75 17.35 15.27
CA TYR A 31 13.54 17.93 15.86
C TYR A 31 13.85 19.26 16.57
N GLN A 32 14.92 19.34 17.37
CA GLN A 32 15.35 20.59 18.00
C GLN A 32 15.70 21.67 16.98
N ARG A 33 16.38 21.27 15.89
CA ARG A 33 16.74 22.15 14.76
C ARG A 33 15.57 22.45 13.83
N LYS A 34 14.39 21.84 14.06
CA LYS A 34 13.17 21.99 13.25
C LYS A 34 13.36 21.62 11.78
N LEU A 35 14.22 20.64 11.50
CA LEU A 35 14.53 20.17 10.14
C LEU A 35 13.53 19.09 9.69
N TRP A 36 12.27 19.48 9.47
CA TRP A 36 11.14 18.57 9.21
C TRP A 36 11.37 17.64 8.00
N HIS A 37 12.00 18.13 6.94
CA HIS A 37 12.28 17.31 5.77
C HIS A 37 13.31 16.21 6.06
N GLN A 38 14.40 16.55 6.75
CA GLN A 38 15.41 15.55 7.12
C GLN A 38 14.85 14.51 8.09
N ILE A 39 13.95 14.91 8.98
CA ILE A 39 13.21 13.98 9.85
C ILE A 39 12.42 12.99 9.00
N THR A 40 11.66 13.44 7.99
CA THR A 40 10.91 12.52 7.12
C THR A 40 11.79 11.57 6.33
N VAL A 41 12.97 12.02 5.88
CA VAL A 41 13.94 11.17 5.16
C VAL A 41 14.49 10.11 6.10
N LYS A 42 14.92 10.50 7.31
CA LYS A 42 15.44 9.57 8.31
C LYS A 42 14.39 8.55 8.75
N ILE A 43 13.13 8.96 8.92
CA ILE A 43 12.02 8.05 9.22
C ILE A 43 11.79 7.05 8.08
N ASP A 44 11.85 7.50 6.82
CA ASP A 44 11.71 6.62 5.65
C ASP A 44 12.88 5.60 5.58
N GLU A 45 14.10 6.02 5.91
CA GLU A 45 15.26 5.11 6.05
C GLU A 45 15.06 4.08 7.17
N LEU A 46 14.53 4.51 8.32
CA LEU A 46 14.24 3.63 9.46
C LEU A 46 13.13 2.62 9.18
N ILE A 47 12.16 2.96 8.31
CA ILE A 47 11.13 2.02 7.85
C ILE A 47 11.71 0.99 6.88
N ARG A 48 12.68 1.39 6.06
CA ARG A 48 13.29 0.48 5.07
C ARG A 48 14.34 -0.42 5.70
N SER A 49 15.01 0.03 6.76
CA SER A 49 15.88 -0.84 7.53
C SER A 49 15.04 -1.77 8.40
N GLU A 50 15.33 -3.07 8.37
CA GLU A 50 14.79 -4.05 9.32
C GLU A 50 15.48 -3.89 10.69
N GLY A 51 15.46 -2.67 11.22
CA GLY A 51 16.09 -2.31 12.48
C GLY A 51 15.17 -2.51 13.70
N PRO A 52 15.73 -2.40 14.91
CA PRO A 52 14.97 -2.51 16.16
C PRO A 52 13.83 -1.49 16.28
N LEU A 53 13.96 -0.32 15.64
CA LEU A 53 12.94 0.73 15.61
C LEU A 53 11.76 0.42 14.67
N ASN A 54 11.94 -0.56 13.78
CA ASN A 54 10.92 -1.03 12.85
C ASN A 54 10.21 -2.29 13.37
N SER A 55 10.50 -2.68 14.61
CA SER A 55 10.01 -3.92 15.24
C SER A 55 9.04 -3.62 16.38
N GLY A 56 8.02 -4.46 16.54
CA GLY A 56 7.02 -4.32 17.61
C GLY A 56 6.19 -3.05 17.50
N ASP A 57 5.82 -2.45 18.64
CA ASP A 57 4.93 -1.27 18.72
C ASP A 57 5.63 0.07 18.48
N VAL A 58 6.95 0.07 18.23
CA VAL A 58 7.76 1.30 18.14
C VAL A 58 7.27 2.24 17.03
N PRO A 59 6.96 1.78 15.80
CA PRO A 59 6.41 2.64 14.75
C PRO A 59 5.08 3.30 15.14
N LEU A 60 4.20 2.56 15.82
CA LEU A 60 2.92 3.08 16.29
C LEU A 60 3.10 4.18 17.35
N ARG A 61 4.02 3.98 18.29
CA ARG A 61 4.34 4.98 19.31
C ARG A 61 4.99 6.23 18.69
N LEU A 62 5.89 6.06 17.71
CA LEU A 62 6.49 7.15 16.96
C LEU A 62 5.43 7.95 16.18
N PHE A 63 4.44 7.31 15.57
CA PHE A 63 3.36 8.05 14.91
C PHE A 63 2.62 8.97 15.88
N ASN A 64 2.13 8.39 16.98
CA ASN A 64 1.23 9.06 17.92
C ASN A 64 1.95 10.14 18.74
N SER A 65 3.17 9.87 19.19
CA SER A 65 3.90 10.77 20.08
C SER A 65 4.79 11.77 19.35
N PHE A 66 5.31 11.42 18.17
CA PHE A 66 6.32 12.22 17.46
C PHE A 66 5.73 12.89 16.21
N MET A 67 5.13 12.12 15.29
CA MET A 67 4.74 12.66 13.98
C MET A 67 3.50 13.55 13.99
N LEU A 68 2.54 13.33 14.89
CA LEU A 68 1.35 14.18 15.00
C LEU A 68 1.69 15.65 15.30
N ASP A 69 2.81 15.90 15.98
CA ASP A 69 3.21 17.23 16.44
C ASP A 69 3.66 18.16 15.30
N PHE A 70 4.15 17.57 14.20
CA PHE A 70 4.65 18.30 13.04
C PHE A 70 4.02 17.88 11.71
N ALA A 71 2.92 17.12 11.75
CA ALA A 71 2.19 16.62 10.57
C ALA A 71 1.86 17.72 9.55
N GLN A 72 1.51 18.94 10.02
CA GLN A 72 1.21 20.10 9.16
C GLN A 72 2.41 20.65 8.38
N LYS A 73 3.64 20.32 8.78
CA LYS A 73 4.89 20.89 8.25
C LYS A 73 5.66 19.93 7.34
N ILE A 74 5.17 18.71 7.20
CA ILE A 74 5.79 17.65 6.40
C ILE A 74 4.95 17.34 5.17
N ASN A 75 5.54 16.56 4.27
CA ASN A 75 4.80 16.02 3.14
C ASN A 75 3.67 15.11 3.65
N LEU A 76 2.42 15.49 3.36
CA LEU A 76 1.22 14.78 3.80
C LEU A 76 1.15 13.34 3.24
N MET A 77 1.73 13.08 2.06
CA MET A 77 1.80 11.74 1.48
C MET A 77 2.76 10.85 2.28
N LYS A 78 3.91 11.40 2.71
CA LYS A 78 4.85 10.67 3.58
C LYS A 78 4.24 10.38 4.95
N PHE A 79 3.46 11.32 5.48
CA PHE A 79 2.66 11.11 6.69
C PHE A 79 1.66 9.94 6.52
N ALA A 80 0.93 9.91 5.40
CA ALA A 80 -0.01 8.84 5.11
C ALA A 80 0.68 7.47 4.94
N GLN A 81 1.80 7.42 4.22
CA GLN A 81 2.62 6.20 4.08
C GLN A 81 3.11 5.68 5.44
N PHE A 82 3.52 6.59 6.33
CA PHE A 82 3.91 6.20 7.68
C PHE A 82 2.73 5.65 8.49
N ALA A 83 1.56 6.28 8.42
CA ALA A 83 0.38 5.80 9.14
C ALA A 83 0.03 4.35 8.73
N VAL A 84 0.10 4.05 7.43
CA VAL A 84 -0.09 2.68 6.91
C VAL A 84 1.04 1.75 7.35
N HIS A 85 2.27 2.23 7.44
CA HIS A 85 3.36 1.42 7.98
C HIS A 85 3.13 1.07 9.46
N ALA A 86 2.64 2.02 10.24
CA ALA A 86 2.35 1.84 11.66
C ALA A 86 1.23 0.82 11.91
N THR A 87 0.29 0.61 10.97
CA THR A 87 -0.72 -0.45 11.13
C THR A 87 -0.13 -1.85 11.06
N LYS A 88 1.00 -2.06 10.37
CA LYS A 88 1.68 -3.37 10.33
C LYS A 88 2.22 -3.80 11.70
N SER A 89 2.53 -2.84 12.56
CA SER A 89 2.96 -3.08 13.94
C SER A 89 1.79 -3.45 14.86
N MET A 90 0.55 -3.20 14.45
CA MET A 90 -0.62 -3.45 15.29
C MET A 90 -0.98 -4.94 15.28
N SER A 91 -1.14 -5.53 16.46
CA SER A 91 -1.53 -6.94 16.58
C SER A 91 -3.03 -7.19 16.35
N SER A 92 -3.85 -6.14 16.41
CA SER A 92 -5.31 -6.20 16.34
C SER A 92 -5.81 -5.63 15.00
N PRO A 93 -6.26 -6.48 14.05
CA PRO A 93 -6.78 -6.03 12.76
C PRO A 93 -7.98 -5.09 12.87
N THR A 94 -8.78 -5.23 13.94
CA THR A 94 -9.96 -4.38 14.18
C THR A 94 -9.61 -2.96 14.60
N ASP A 95 -8.41 -2.73 15.16
CA ASP A 95 -7.97 -1.40 15.60
C ASP A 95 -7.24 -0.62 14.49
N MET A 96 -6.87 -1.28 13.39
CA MET A 96 -6.18 -0.64 12.27
C MET A 96 -7.07 0.35 11.52
N ALA A 97 -8.32 -0.02 11.23
CA ALA A 97 -9.29 0.84 10.56
C ALA A 97 -9.60 2.14 11.33
N PRO A 98 -9.94 2.12 12.64
CA PRO A 98 -10.19 3.35 13.39
C PRO A 98 -8.95 4.22 13.55
N PHE A 99 -7.75 3.62 13.62
CA PHE A 99 -6.49 4.37 13.64
C PHE A 99 -6.27 5.17 12.34
N LEU A 100 -6.45 4.52 11.18
CA LEU A 100 -6.33 5.19 9.88
C LEU A 100 -7.44 6.23 9.67
N GLN A 101 -8.66 5.98 10.15
CA GLN A 101 -9.75 6.96 10.15
C GLN A 101 -9.41 8.19 11.00
N ALA A 102 -8.79 8.01 12.16
CA ALA A 102 -8.31 9.13 12.97
C ALA A 102 -7.23 9.95 12.24
N ALA A 103 -6.32 9.30 11.52
CA ALA A 103 -5.34 9.98 10.68
C ALA A 103 -5.99 10.76 9.53
N ILE A 104 -7.03 10.21 8.88
CA ILE A 104 -7.84 10.90 7.86
C ILE A 104 -8.51 12.14 8.45
N GLN A 105 -9.14 12.02 9.61
CA GLN A 105 -9.85 13.14 10.24
C GLN A 105 -8.89 14.27 10.61
N ARG A 106 -7.66 13.94 11.06
CA ARG A 106 -6.62 14.95 11.29
C ARG A 106 -6.21 15.67 10.00
N LEU A 107 -6.13 14.97 8.87
CA LEU A 107 -5.85 15.60 7.58
C LEU A 107 -7.00 16.49 7.12
N ASP A 108 -8.24 16.09 7.38
CA ASP A 108 -9.44 16.87 7.07
C ASP A 108 -9.52 18.16 7.92
N ASP A 109 -9.20 18.06 9.21
CA ASP A 109 -9.13 19.20 10.13
C ASP A 109 -8.13 20.28 9.67
N MET A 110 -7.07 19.87 8.97
CA MET A 110 -6.08 20.80 8.41
C MET A 110 -6.64 21.62 7.23
N LYS A 111 -7.75 21.19 6.62
CA LYS A 111 -8.44 21.86 5.49
C LYS A 111 -7.51 22.25 4.33
N LEU A 112 -6.48 21.43 4.07
CA LEU A 112 -5.53 21.67 3.00
C LEU A 112 -6.03 21.03 1.71
N THR A 113 -6.01 21.77 0.60
CA THR A 113 -6.38 21.22 -0.73
C THR A 113 -5.48 20.06 -1.16
N LYS A 114 -4.22 20.06 -0.73
CA LYS A 114 -3.25 18.97 -0.95
C LYS A 114 -3.48 17.74 -0.07
N ALA A 115 -4.40 17.79 0.89
CA ALA A 115 -4.70 16.64 1.76
C ALA A 115 -5.59 15.60 1.09
N LYS A 116 -6.29 15.95 0.00
CA LYS A 116 -7.23 15.03 -0.69
C LYS A 116 -6.57 13.73 -1.14
N GLU A 117 -5.42 13.82 -1.80
CA GLU A 117 -4.66 12.64 -2.26
C GLU A 117 -4.19 11.72 -1.11
N PRO A 118 -3.50 12.23 -0.06
CA PRO A 118 -3.17 11.44 1.12
C PRO A 118 -4.39 10.85 1.85
N MET A 119 -5.51 11.58 1.90
CA MET A 119 -6.75 11.09 2.49
C MET A 119 -7.33 9.93 1.68
N LEU A 120 -7.34 10.06 0.35
CA LEU A 120 -7.75 8.97 -0.55
C LEU A 120 -6.87 7.74 -0.36
N PHE A 121 -5.55 7.92 -0.29
CA PHE A 121 -4.59 6.84 -0.03
C PHE A 121 -4.90 6.11 1.29
N LEU A 122 -5.14 6.84 2.38
CA LEU A 122 -5.51 6.24 3.67
C LEU A 122 -6.86 5.52 3.61
N ARG A 123 -7.86 6.09 2.94
CA ARG A 123 -9.18 5.44 2.78
C ARG A 123 -9.07 4.12 2.03
N MET A 124 -8.20 4.04 1.02
CA MET A 124 -7.95 2.78 0.31
C MET A 124 -7.35 1.73 1.25
N HIS A 125 -6.40 2.10 2.10
CA HIS A 125 -5.86 1.17 3.09
C HIS A 125 -6.86 0.78 4.20
N VAL A 126 -7.78 1.67 4.58
CA VAL A 126 -8.94 1.29 5.43
C VAL A 126 -9.78 0.23 4.72
N ALA A 127 -10.13 0.44 3.45
CA ALA A 127 -10.90 -0.52 2.68
C ALA A 127 -10.17 -1.85 2.52
N GLN A 128 -8.84 -1.84 2.33
CA GLN A 128 -8.03 -3.06 2.30
C GLN A 128 -8.19 -3.87 3.60
N HIS A 129 -8.06 -3.24 4.76
CA HIS A 129 -8.24 -3.93 6.04
C HIS A 129 -9.67 -4.43 6.25
N LEU A 130 -10.69 -3.69 5.80
CA LEU A 130 -12.08 -4.17 5.85
C LEU A 130 -12.29 -5.39 4.97
N ILE A 131 -11.63 -5.48 3.81
CA ILE A 131 -11.65 -6.68 2.95
C ILE A 131 -10.99 -7.87 3.67
N GLU A 132 -9.86 -7.65 4.33
CA GLU A 132 -9.16 -8.67 5.14
C GLU A 132 -10.03 -9.17 6.31
N LEU A 133 -10.85 -8.29 6.90
CA LEU A 133 -11.84 -8.61 7.94
C LEU A 133 -13.12 -9.27 7.40
N GLY A 134 -13.30 -9.36 6.07
CA GLY A 134 -14.51 -9.88 5.44
C GLY A 134 -15.70 -8.92 5.43
N GLN A 135 -15.51 -7.65 5.79
CA GLN A 135 -16.55 -6.61 5.80
C GLN A 135 -16.74 -6.00 4.40
N LEU A 136 -17.16 -6.84 3.45
CA LEU A 136 -17.23 -6.49 2.02
C LEU A 136 -18.21 -5.35 1.71
N ALA A 137 -19.31 -5.21 2.46
CA ALA A 137 -20.30 -4.16 2.21
C ALA A 137 -19.73 -2.75 2.46
N GLU A 138 -19.00 -2.58 3.56
CA GLU A 138 -18.35 -1.30 3.90
C GLU A 138 -17.16 -1.02 2.98
N ALA A 139 -16.38 -2.07 2.67
CA ALA A 139 -15.27 -1.97 1.73
C ALA A 139 -15.74 -1.52 0.33
N LYS A 140 -16.89 -2.05 -0.15
CA LYS A 140 -17.46 -1.66 -1.45
C LYS A 140 -17.71 -0.16 -1.54
N ALA A 141 -18.38 0.40 -0.53
CA ALA A 141 -18.70 1.82 -0.51
C ALA A 141 -17.44 2.70 -0.53
N LEU A 142 -16.39 2.29 0.19
CA LEU A 142 -15.12 3.01 0.18
C LEU A 142 -14.39 2.89 -1.16
N VAL A 143 -14.37 1.71 -1.78
CA VAL A 143 -13.73 1.46 -3.08
C VAL A 143 -14.42 2.26 -4.18
N GLU A 144 -15.75 2.25 -4.26
CA GLU A 144 -16.52 3.02 -5.25
C GLU A 144 -16.29 4.53 -5.09
N ALA A 145 -16.36 5.03 -3.85
CA ALA A 145 -16.06 6.43 -3.56
C ALA A 145 -14.61 6.81 -3.93
N GLY A 146 -13.65 5.92 -3.69
CA GLY A 146 -12.24 6.15 -4.03
C GLY A 146 -11.97 6.19 -5.53
N GLN A 147 -12.65 5.35 -6.31
CA GLN A 147 -12.56 5.38 -7.76
C GLN A 147 -13.17 6.65 -8.36
N GLU A 148 -14.32 7.09 -7.85
CA GLU A 148 -14.99 8.32 -8.28
C GLU A 148 -14.13 9.55 -7.96
N GLU A 149 -13.55 9.61 -6.76
CA GLU A 149 -12.63 10.67 -6.36
C GLU A 149 -11.38 10.70 -7.25
N LEU A 150 -10.81 9.53 -7.59
CA LEU A 150 -9.66 9.45 -8.48
C LEU A 150 -9.97 9.96 -9.90
N GLN A 151 -11.15 9.65 -10.45
CA GLN A 151 -11.58 10.15 -11.76
C GLN A 151 -11.72 11.69 -11.78
N GLY A 152 -12.06 12.29 -10.63
CA GLY A 152 -12.13 13.74 -10.46
C GLY A 152 -10.76 14.43 -10.37
N VAL A 153 -9.67 13.70 -10.16
CA VAL A 153 -8.31 14.25 -10.02
C VAL A 153 -7.58 14.16 -11.37
N ALA A 154 -7.41 15.30 -12.04
CA ALA A 154 -6.83 15.38 -13.39
C ALA A 154 -5.36 14.93 -13.49
N SER A 155 -4.62 14.85 -12.37
CA SER A 155 -3.22 14.40 -12.34
C SER A 155 -2.87 13.88 -10.94
N ALA A 156 -3.44 12.73 -10.56
CA ALA A 156 -3.14 12.08 -9.29
C ALA A 156 -1.72 11.53 -9.26
N ASP A 157 -1.09 11.53 -8.08
CA ASP A 157 0.18 10.84 -7.87
C ASP A 157 0.05 9.34 -8.27
N PRO A 158 0.97 8.79 -9.07
CA PRO A 158 0.96 7.38 -9.46
C PRO A 158 0.80 6.41 -8.29
N ALA A 159 1.35 6.73 -7.11
CA ALA A 159 1.22 5.90 -5.91
C ALA A 159 -0.22 5.84 -5.38
N VAL A 160 -0.97 6.94 -5.49
CA VAL A 160 -2.39 6.99 -5.08
C VAL A 160 -3.25 6.21 -6.07
N SER A 161 -3.03 6.42 -7.37
CA SER A 161 -3.69 5.65 -8.42
C SER A 161 -3.43 4.15 -8.27
N ALA A 162 -2.18 3.77 -8.04
CA ALA A 162 -1.80 2.38 -7.77
C ALA A 162 -2.55 1.82 -6.55
N ALA A 163 -2.62 2.54 -5.44
CA ALA A 163 -3.35 2.09 -4.25
C ALA A 163 -4.85 1.87 -4.53
N VAL A 164 -5.50 2.80 -5.24
CA VAL A 164 -6.92 2.68 -5.60
C VAL A 164 -7.18 1.44 -6.46
N PHE A 165 -6.40 1.24 -7.52
CA PHE A 165 -6.58 0.08 -8.41
C PHE A 165 -6.21 -1.24 -7.73
N TYR A 166 -5.21 -1.24 -6.84
CA TYR A 166 -4.84 -2.40 -6.06
C TYR A 166 -5.94 -2.83 -5.09
N VAL A 167 -6.49 -1.90 -4.30
CA VAL A 167 -7.57 -2.23 -3.36
C VAL A 167 -8.85 -2.61 -4.09
N SER A 168 -9.12 -1.98 -5.23
CA SER A 168 -10.20 -2.39 -6.13
C SER A 168 -10.02 -3.82 -6.62
N SER A 169 -8.80 -4.22 -7.01
CA SER A 169 -8.55 -5.61 -7.40
C SER A 169 -8.75 -6.55 -6.21
N LEU A 170 -8.25 -6.24 -5.02
CA LEU A 170 -8.50 -7.07 -3.83
C LEU A 170 -10.00 -7.25 -3.54
N TYR A 171 -10.80 -6.20 -3.70
CA TYR A 171 -12.24 -6.28 -3.53
C TYR A 171 -12.87 -7.23 -4.57
N HIS A 172 -12.55 -7.06 -5.85
CA HIS A 172 -13.08 -7.94 -6.91
C HIS A 172 -12.62 -9.39 -6.76
N LYS A 173 -11.40 -9.61 -6.25
CA LYS A 173 -10.90 -10.94 -5.90
C LYS A 173 -11.75 -11.57 -4.80
N ALA A 174 -12.08 -10.81 -3.77
CA ALA A 174 -12.91 -11.28 -2.66
C ALA A 174 -14.37 -11.56 -3.08
N THR A 175 -14.91 -10.82 -4.05
CA THR A 175 -16.26 -11.05 -4.60
C THR A 175 -16.30 -12.07 -5.74
N ALA A 176 -15.17 -12.70 -6.09
CA ALA A 176 -15.03 -13.61 -7.24
C ALA A 176 -15.45 -13.01 -8.60
N ASP A 177 -15.30 -11.69 -8.77
CA ASP A 177 -15.48 -11.02 -10.05
C ASP A 177 -14.16 -10.99 -10.83
N PHE A 178 -13.89 -12.08 -11.56
CA PHE A 178 -12.63 -12.28 -12.28
C PHE A 178 -12.42 -11.24 -13.40
N ALA A 179 -13.50 -10.83 -14.07
CA ALA A 179 -13.44 -9.86 -15.15
C ALA A 179 -13.02 -8.47 -14.66
N ALA A 180 -13.62 -8.00 -13.57
CA ALA A 180 -13.28 -6.73 -12.96
C ALA A 180 -11.90 -6.78 -12.28
N PHE A 181 -11.57 -7.90 -11.64
CA PHE A 181 -10.24 -8.14 -11.05
C PHE A 181 -9.12 -8.00 -12.08
N TYR A 182 -9.26 -8.64 -13.25
CA TYR A 182 -8.27 -8.58 -14.31
C TYR A 182 -8.04 -7.15 -14.79
N LYS A 183 -9.12 -6.40 -15.07
CA LYS A 183 -9.04 -5.01 -15.53
C LYS A 183 -8.38 -4.11 -14.47
N ALA A 184 -8.80 -4.21 -13.22
CA ALA A 184 -8.23 -3.43 -12.12
C ALA A 184 -6.75 -3.76 -11.90
N SER A 185 -6.37 -5.03 -12.02
CA SER A 185 -4.98 -5.46 -11.89
C SER A 185 -4.09 -4.96 -13.02
N LEU A 186 -4.58 -4.94 -14.27
CA LEU A 186 -3.82 -4.33 -15.38
C LEU A 186 -3.65 -2.83 -15.19
N MET A 187 -4.69 -2.13 -14.70
CA MET A 187 -4.56 -0.71 -14.34
C MET A 187 -3.52 -0.51 -13.24
N TYR A 188 -3.51 -1.33 -12.20
CA TYR A 188 -2.48 -1.30 -11.16
C TYR A 188 -1.06 -1.45 -11.74
N LEU A 189 -0.86 -2.42 -12.64
CA LEU A 189 0.43 -2.65 -13.29
C LEU A 189 0.87 -1.51 -14.22
N SER A 190 -0.06 -0.65 -14.67
CA SER A 190 0.30 0.54 -15.43
C SER A 190 0.95 1.64 -14.58
N PHE A 191 0.74 1.63 -13.26
CA PHE A 191 1.31 2.61 -12.33
C PHE A 191 2.51 2.08 -11.53
N VAL A 192 2.70 0.76 -11.48
CA VAL A 192 3.78 0.12 -10.72
C VAL A 192 4.72 -0.63 -11.66
N THR A 193 6.01 -0.31 -11.62
CA THR A 193 7.00 -1.02 -12.41
C THR A 193 7.23 -2.42 -11.85
N SER A 194 7.30 -3.42 -12.74
CA SER A 194 7.49 -4.83 -12.36
C SER A 194 8.75 -5.11 -11.55
N ASP A 195 9.73 -4.21 -11.60
CA ASP A 195 11.03 -4.35 -10.93
C ASP A 195 11.01 -3.82 -9.49
N SER A 196 9.96 -3.06 -9.12
CA SER A 196 9.78 -2.55 -7.77
C SER A 196 9.10 -3.54 -6.82
N LEU A 197 8.55 -4.64 -7.37
CA LEU A 197 7.77 -5.62 -6.61
C LEU A 197 8.66 -6.78 -6.12
N PRO A 198 8.46 -7.26 -4.88
CA PRO A 198 9.10 -8.48 -4.40
C PRO A 198 8.76 -9.68 -5.28
N GLN A 199 9.73 -10.56 -5.52
CA GLN A 199 9.57 -11.71 -6.42
C GLN A 199 8.41 -12.62 -6.01
N ASP A 200 8.24 -12.91 -4.72
CA ASP A 200 7.14 -13.73 -4.20
C ASP A 200 5.77 -13.12 -4.47
N PHE A 201 5.66 -11.79 -4.32
CA PHE A 201 4.43 -11.07 -4.60
C PHE A 201 4.14 -11.04 -6.09
N LYS A 202 5.17 -10.81 -6.92
CA LYS A 202 5.07 -10.81 -8.38
C LYS A 202 4.54 -12.15 -8.90
N GLN A 203 5.02 -13.28 -8.36
CA GLN A 203 4.57 -14.61 -8.74
C GLN A 203 3.10 -14.84 -8.36
N LYS A 204 2.70 -14.53 -7.11
CA LYS A 204 1.31 -14.68 -6.67
C LYS A 204 0.35 -13.85 -7.51
N LEU A 205 0.71 -12.59 -7.75
CA LEU A 205 -0.10 -11.68 -8.56
C LEU A 205 -0.19 -12.17 -10.01
N ALA A 206 0.91 -12.67 -10.60
CA ALA A 206 0.89 -13.23 -11.94
C ALA A 206 -0.09 -14.42 -12.04
N VAL A 207 -0.06 -15.34 -11.07
CA VAL A 207 -0.97 -16.49 -11.03
C VAL A 207 -2.42 -16.03 -10.93
N ASP A 208 -2.71 -15.11 -10.01
CA ASP A 208 -4.07 -14.59 -9.80
C ASP A 208 -4.62 -13.91 -11.07
N ILE A 209 -3.82 -13.08 -11.74
CA ILE A 209 -4.24 -12.37 -12.96
C ILE A 209 -4.46 -13.35 -14.11
N SER A 210 -3.56 -14.33 -14.27
CA SER A 210 -3.68 -15.36 -15.29
C SER A 210 -4.91 -16.24 -15.09
N LEU A 211 -5.22 -16.64 -13.86
CA LEU A 211 -6.44 -17.38 -13.55
C LEU A 211 -7.69 -16.53 -13.81
N ALA A 212 -7.68 -15.26 -13.39
CA ALA A 212 -8.80 -14.37 -13.64
C ALA A 212 -9.02 -14.10 -15.12
N ALA A 213 -7.95 -14.08 -15.93
CA ALA A 213 -8.05 -13.99 -17.37
C ALA A 213 -8.78 -15.21 -17.96
N LEU A 214 -8.46 -16.42 -17.50
CA LEU A 214 -9.06 -17.67 -17.98
C LEU A 214 -10.51 -17.88 -17.49
N LEU A 215 -10.82 -17.45 -16.26
CA LEU A 215 -12.14 -17.60 -15.64
C LEU A 215 -13.09 -16.44 -15.95
N GLY A 216 -12.59 -15.35 -16.53
CA GLY A 216 -13.39 -14.16 -16.79
C GLY A 216 -14.23 -14.29 -18.05
N ASP A 217 -15.55 -14.39 -17.90
CA ASP A 217 -16.51 -14.55 -19.00
C ASP A 217 -16.43 -13.45 -20.08
N SER A 218 -15.90 -12.27 -19.74
CA SER A 218 -15.79 -11.11 -20.64
C SER A 218 -14.36 -10.81 -21.13
N ILE A 219 -13.40 -11.73 -20.93
CA ILE A 219 -11.99 -11.53 -21.30
C ILE A 219 -11.67 -12.37 -22.54
N TYR A 220 -11.54 -11.69 -23.68
CA TYR A 220 -11.26 -12.33 -24.96
C TYR A 220 -9.89 -11.97 -25.53
N SER A 221 -9.10 -11.15 -24.81
CA SER A 221 -7.79 -10.70 -25.25
C SER A 221 -6.75 -10.85 -24.15
N PHE A 222 -5.81 -11.77 -24.39
CA PHE A 222 -4.70 -12.09 -23.50
C PHE A 222 -3.40 -11.40 -23.92
N GLY A 223 -3.38 -10.77 -25.10
CA GLY A 223 -2.18 -10.15 -25.68
C GLY A 223 -1.54 -9.09 -24.79
N GLN A 224 -2.35 -8.26 -24.10
CA GLN A 224 -1.82 -7.26 -23.18
C GLN A 224 -1.14 -7.90 -21.96
N LEU A 225 -1.71 -8.98 -21.42
CA LEU A 225 -1.11 -9.71 -20.31
C LEU A 225 0.17 -10.43 -20.75
N LEU A 226 0.13 -11.13 -21.88
CA LEU A 226 1.27 -11.91 -22.42
C LEU A 226 2.48 -11.02 -22.75
N GLN A 227 2.26 -9.77 -23.16
CA GLN A 227 3.33 -8.81 -23.41
C GLN A 227 3.92 -8.21 -22.13
N HIS A 228 3.22 -8.32 -21.00
CA HIS A 228 3.66 -7.72 -19.75
C HIS A 228 4.75 -8.58 -19.07
N PRO A 229 5.84 -7.99 -18.52
CA PRO A 229 6.92 -8.70 -17.83
C PRO A 229 6.50 -9.35 -16.49
N ILE A 230 5.21 -9.40 -16.19
CA ILE A 230 4.66 -10.17 -15.08
C ILE A 230 4.48 -11.65 -15.47
N CYS A 231 4.22 -11.94 -16.75
CA CYS A 231 4.10 -13.33 -17.24
C CYS A 231 5.43 -14.08 -17.17
N SER A 232 6.56 -13.40 -17.37
CA SER A 232 7.88 -14.03 -17.21
C SER A 232 8.18 -14.45 -15.76
N ALA A 233 7.45 -13.92 -14.78
CA ALA A 233 7.55 -14.41 -13.39
C ALA A 233 6.93 -15.79 -13.21
N LEU A 234 6.00 -16.21 -14.09
CA LEU A 234 5.40 -17.54 -14.07
C LEU A 234 6.37 -18.61 -14.55
N ASP A 235 7.24 -18.28 -15.52
CA ASP A 235 8.23 -19.20 -16.08
C ASP A 235 9.25 -19.66 -15.04
N ALA A 236 9.59 -18.79 -14.09
CA ALA A 236 10.50 -19.09 -12.98
C ALA A 236 9.81 -19.81 -11.81
N SER A 237 8.55 -20.22 -11.97
CA SER A 237 7.70 -20.76 -10.90
C SER A 237 7.12 -22.13 -11.30
N PRO A 238 6.56 -22.93 -10.37
CA PRO A 238 5.89 -24.19 -10.71
C PRO A 238 4.62 -23.99 -11.56
N PHE A 239 4.20 -22.74 -11.78
CA PHE A 239 3.01 -22.37 -12.55
C PHE A 239 3.32 -22.07 -14.03
N SER A 240 4.45 -22.54 -14.56
CA SER A 240 4.81 -22.36 -15.98
C SER A 240 3.75 -22.89 -16.95
N TRP A 241 3.02 -23.93 -16.55
CA TRP A 241 1.88 -24.47 -17.30
C TRP A 241 0.79 -23.42 -17.56
N LEU A 242 0.60 -22.45 -16.65
CA LEU A 242 -0.40 -21.41 -16.77
C LEU A 242 -0.06 -20.40 -17.87
N HIS A 243 1.25 -20.13 -18.05
CA HIS A 243 1.73 -19.31 -19.15
C HIS A 243 1.58 -20.03 -20.50
N ALA A 244 1.87 -21.33 -20.55
CA ALA A 244 1.63 -22.15 -21.73
C ALA A 244 0.14 -22.15 -22.10
N LEU A 245 -0.74 -22.39 -21.12
CA LEU A 245 -2.19 -22.40 -21.31
C LEU A 245 -2.73 -21.07 -21.86
N LEU A 246 -2.25 -19.94 -21.33
CA LEU A 246 -2.63 -18.62 -21.84
C LEU A 246 -2.22 -18.40 -23.31
N ARG A 247 -1.05 -18.90 -23.71
CA ARG A 247 -0.61 -18.83 -25.12
C ARG A 247 -1.46 -19.72 -26.01
N THR A 248 -1.70 -20.97 -25.60
CA THR A 248 -2.55 -21.91 -26.32
C THR A 248 -3.96 -21.36 -26.52
N PHE A 249 -4.52 -20.71 -25.48
CA PHE A 249 -5.84 -20.08 -25.55
C PHE A 249 -5.85 -18.85 -26.46
N ASN A 250 -4.79 -18.03 -26.45
CA ASN A 250 -4.63 -16.89 -27.35
C ASN A 250 -4.49 -17.32 -28.82
N ASP A 251 -3.81 -18.43 -29.07
CA ASP A 251 -3.56 -18.96 -30.42
C ASP A 251 -4.72 -19.80 -30.95
N GLY A 252 -5.67 -20.17 -30.08
CA GLY A 252 -6.87 -20.94 -30.43
C GLY A 252 -6.58 -22.41 -30.77
N ASP A 253 -5.46 -22.97 -30.30
CA ASP A 253 -5.06 -24.33 -30.61
C ASP A 253 -5.72 -25.34 -29.64
N ILE A 254 -6.84 -25.90 -30.08
CA ILE A 254 -7.64 -26.88 -29.33
C ILE A 254 -6.85 -28.18 -29.06
N ALA A 255 -5.92 -28.56 -29.95
CA ALA A 255 -5.17 -29.80 -29.82
C ALA A 255 -4.11 -29.74 -28.71
N GLN A 256 -3.51 -28.57 -28.49
CA GLN A 256 -2.63 -28.33 -27.35
C GLN A 256 -3.39 -28.14 -26.03
N TYR A 257 -4.64 -27.68 -26.09
CA TYR A 257 -5.45 -27.48 -24.88
C TYR A 257 -5.87 -28.79 -24.20
N ASP A 258 -6.10 -29.85 -24.98
CA ASP A 258 -6.50 -31.18 -24.49
C ASP A 258 -5.34 -32.04 -23.93
N GLN A 259 -4.08 -31.57 -24.02
CA GLN A 259 -2.89 -32.25 -23.50
C GLN A 259 -2.50 -31.78 -22.10
#